data_AF-A0AAD8KJE6-F1
#
_entry.id   AF-A0AAD8KJE6-F1
#
_cell.length_a   1.000
_cell.length_b   1.000
_cell.length_c   1.000
_cell.angle_alpha   90.00
_cell.angle_beta   90.00
_cell.angle_gamma   90.00
#
_symmetry.space_group_name_H-M   'P 1'
#
loop_
_entity.id
_entity.type
_entity.pdbx_description
1 polymer ?
#
loop_
_entity_poly.entity_id
_entity_poly.type
_entity_poly.pdbx_seq_one_letter_code
_entity_poly.pdbx_strand_id
1 'polypeptide(L)'
;MMISATKSMFPVMIMLTVISAHPLDTNNVFDPCSDTKVQKQDGFTIGLAFSSKDAFFSNQIQLSPCDSRLHLHETASRLAVFRPKVDELTFLTVNTSDLYPANLGVYMVAFAGRLYAARSMPVFVADKSNVITSFTLVIKTIST
;
A
#
# COMPACT_ATOMS: atom_id res chain seq x y z
N MET A 1 61.47 43.20 -31.57
CA MET A 1 61.00 42.06 -30.76
C MET A 1 60.04 42.61 -29.71
N MET A 2 58.73 42.48 -29.93
CA MET A 2 57.68 42.77 -28.94
C MET A 2 56.56 41.76 -29.20
N ILE A 3 56.35 40.87 -28.23
CA ILE A 3 55.41 39.75 -28.29
C ILE A 3 54.06 40.29 -27.83
N SER A 4 53.06 40.34 -28.71
CA SER A 4 51.70 40.74 -28.37
C SER A 4 50.97 39.54 -27.76
N ALA A 5 50.68 39.62 -26.46
CA ALA A 5 49.93 38.60 -25.73
C ALA A 5 48.43 38.74 -26.01
N THR A 6 47.90 37.91 -26.89
CA THR A 6 46.45 37.73 -27.07
C THR A 6 45.88 37.02 -25.85
N LYS A 7 45.15 37.76 -25.00
CA LYS A 7 44.37 37.19 -23.90
C LYS A 7 43.20 36.39 -24.48
N SER A 8 43.34 35.07 -24.53
CA SER A 8 42.25 34.15 -24.85
C SER A 8 41.22 34.20 -23.72
N MET A 9 40.11 34.87 -23.97
CA MET A 9 38.97 34.95 -23.06
C MET A 9 38.09 33.72 -23.31
N PHE A 10 38.31 32.65 -22.53
CA PHE A 10 37.45 31.47 -22.57
C PHE A 10 36.07 31.86 -21.99
N PRO A 11 34.96 31.65 -22.71
CA PRO A 11 33.64 31.87 -22.14
C PRO A 11 33.39 30.81 -21.06
N VAL A 12 33.19 31.25 -19.82
CA VAL A 12 32.75 30.39 -18.72
C VAL A 12 31.29 30.02 -19.00
N MET A 13 31.08 28.87 -19.63
CA MET A 13 29.76 28.28 -19.83
C MET A 13 29.25 27.80 -18.46
N ILE A 14 28.35 28.57 -17.84
CA ILE A 14 27.64 28.16 -16.61
C ILE A 14 26.68 27.05 -17.02
N MET A 15 27.11 25.80 -16.82
CA MET A 15 26.28 24.62 -16.99
C MET A 15 25.29 24.59 -15.81
N LEU A 16 24.07 25.09 -16.02
CA LEU A 16 22.98 24.86 -15.07
C LEU A 16 22.69 23.35 -15.07
N THR A 17 23.25 22.63 -14.11
CA THR A 17 22.84 21.26 -13.82
C THR A 17 21.41 21.31 -13.31
N VAL A 18 20.46 20.96 -14.18
CA VAL A 18 19.08 20.69 -13.77
C VAL A 18 19.15 19.43 -12.91
N ILE A 19 19.16 19.60 -11.58
CA ILE A 19 19.04 18.47 -10.66
C ILE A 19 17.61 17.95 -10.85
N SER A 20 17.44 16.88 -11.62
CA SER A 20 16.16 16.18 -11.64
C SER A 20 16.00 15.54 -10.26
N ALA A 21 15.25 16.18 -9.37
CA ALA A 21 14.79 15.55 -8.15
C ALA A 21 13.86 14.41 -8.56
N HIS A 22 14.43 13.21 -8.73
CA HIS A 22 13.63 12.01 -8.78
C HIS A 22 12.90 11.93 -7.44
N PRO A 23 11.58 11.84 -7.44
CA PRO A 23 10.84 11.55 -6.22
C PRO A 23 11.17 10.10 -5.87
N LEU A 24 12.22 9.94 -5.07
CA LEU A 24 12.51 8.70 -4.38
C LEU A 24 11.39 8.49 -3.36
N ASP A 25 10.97 7.23 -3.21
CA ASP A 25 10.10 6.83 -2.10
C ASP A 25 10.76 7.29 -0.78
N THR A 26 10.15 8.27 -0.11
CA THR A 26 10.65 8.82 1.14
C THR A 26 10.04 8.13 2.36
N ASN A 27 9.01 7.30 2.14
CA ASN A 27 8.39 6.53 3.19
C ASN A 27 9.16 5.21 3.38
N ASN A 28 9.65 4.97 4.59
CA ASN A 28 10.37 3.75 4.97
C ASN A 28 9.50 2.79 5.81
N VAL A 29 8.19 3.02 5.91
CA VAL A 29 7.27 2.17 6.69
C VAL A 29 6.76 1.03 5.82
N PHE A 30 7.20 -0.20 6.09
CA PHE A 30 6.83 -1.42 5.33
C PHE A 30 5.75 -2.28 5.98
N ASP A 31 5.38 -1.97 7.22
CA ASP A 31 4.34 -2.67 7.96
C ASP A 31 2.96 -2.03 7.69
N PRO A 32 1.94 -2.80 7.26
CA PRO A 32 0.59 -2.28 7.03
C PRO A 32 -0.09 -1.79 8.32
N CYS A 33 0.41 -2.14 9.50
CA CYS A 33 -0.16 -1.70 10.78
C CYS A 33 0.47 -0.42 11.34
N SER A 34 1.56 0.06 10.74
CA SER A 34 2.24 1.27 11.20
C SER A 34 1.64 2.50 10.52
N ASP A 35 1.30 3.52 11.30
CA ASP A 35 0.82 4.80 10.74
C ASP A 35 1.97 5.53 10.04
N THR A 36 1.71 6.05 8.85
CA THR A 36 2.68 6.80 8.07
C THR A 36 2.01 7.93 7.29
N LYS A 37 2.78 8.97 7.00
CA LYS A 37 2.40 10.04 6.07
C LYS A 37 3.11 9.77 4.76
N VAL A 38 2.36 9.89 3.67
CA VAL A 38 2.88 9.65 2.33
C VAL A 38 2.59 10.87 1.46
N GLN A 39 3.51 11.18 0.55
CA GLN A 39 3.31 12.14 -0.52
C GLN A 39 3.18 11.41 -1.87
N LYS A 40 2.90 12.17 -2.93
CA LYS A 40 2.86 11.61 -4.28
C LYS A 40 4.17 10.86 -4.59
N GLN A 41 4.07 9.68 -5.21
CA GLN A 41 5.18 8.77 -5.54
C GLN A 41 5.86 8.05 -4.38
N ASP A 42 5.50 8.30 -3.11
CA ASP A 42 5.90 7.43 -2.00
C ASP A 42 5.21 6.07 -2.13
N GLY A 43 5.90 5.02 -1.68
CA GLY A 43 5.31 3.70 -1.49
C GLY A 43 4.41 3.71 -0.26
N PHE A 44 3.18 3.20 -0.37
CA PHE A 44 2.23 3.11 0.72
C PHE A 44 1.88 1.65 1.00
N THR A 45 2.21 1.15 2.18
CA THR A 45 1.92 -0.24 2.53
C THR A 45 0.46 -0.42 2.91
N ILE A 46 -0.21 -1.38 2.27
CA ILE A 46 -1.58 -1.79 2.52
C ILE A 46 -1.59 -3.31 2.76
N GLY A 47 -2.38 -3.74 3.74
CA GLY A 47 -2.66 -5.14 4.00
C GLY A 47 -4.05 -5.55 3.49
N LEU A 48 -4.17 -6.77 3.00
CA LEU A 48 -5.43 -7.47 2.75
C LEU A 48 -5.51 -8.67 3.68
N ALA A 49 -6.42 -8.62 4.64
CA ALA A 49 -6.68 -9.71 5.56
C ALA A 49 -7.86 -10.56 5.05
N PHE A 50 -7.70 -11.88 5.06
CA PHE A 50 -8.70 -12.85 4.66
C PHE A 50 -9.08 -13.73 5.85
N SER A 51 -10.36 -13.80 6.16
CA SER A 51 -10.91 -14.67 7.22
C SER A 51 -12.43 -14.83 7.06
N SER A 52 -13.09 -15.50 7.99
CA SER A 52 -14.55 -15.47 8.10
C SER A 52 -15.05 -14.04 8.36
N LYS A 53 -16.29 -13.73 7.96
CA LYS A 53 -16.85 -12.37 8.11
C LYS A 53 -16.78 -11.88 9.55
N ASP A 54 -17.20 -12.72 10.49
CA ASP A 54 -17.37 -12.35 11.89
C ASP A 54 -16.04 -12.17 12.62
N ALA A 55 -14.95 -12.75 12.11
CA ALA A 55 -13.60 -12.58 12.66
C ALA A 55 -13.08 -11.12 12.56
N PHE A 56 -13.71 -10.27 11.76
CA PHE A 56 -13.38 -8.85 11.66
C PHE A 56 -14.16 -7.96 12.64
N PHE A 57 -15.02 -8.54 13.47
CA PHE A 57 -15.90 -7.82 14.39
C PHE A 57 -15.63 -8.23 15.85
N SER A 58 -15.71 -7.25 16.74
CA SER A 58 -15.75 -7.44 18.18
C SER A 58 -16.91 -6.63 18.73
N ASN A 59 -17.84 -7.27 19.43
CA ASN A 59 -19.06 -6.63 19.95
C ASN A 59 -19.84 -5.86 18.86
N GLN A 60 -20.01 -6.48 17.68
CA GLN A 60 -20.65 -5.89 16.49
C GLN A 60 -19.96 -4.66 15.88
N ILE A 61 -18.84 -4.22 16.46
CA ILE A 61 -18.01 -3.16 15.90
C ILE A 61 -16.94 -3.84 15.05
N GLN A 62 -16.93 -3.53 13.75
CA GLN A 62 -15.82 -3.96 12.91
C GLN A 62 -14.55 -3.29 13.44
N LEU A 63 -13.44 -4.00 13.57
CA LEU A 63 -12.14 -3.42 13.95
C LEU A 63 -11.14 -3.46 12.78
N SER A 64 -10.00 -2.80 12.93
CA SER A 64 -8.88 -2.96 12.00
C SER A 64 -8.24 -4.33 12.19
N PRO A 65 -7.80 -5.03 11.14
CA PRO A 65 -7.01 -6.26 11.25
C PRO A 65 -5.74 -6.16 12.11
N CYS A 66 -5.25 -4.94 12.36
CA CYS A 66 -4.14 -4.68 13.28
C CYS A 66 -4.54 -4.64 14.77
N ASP A 67 -5.84 -4.71 15.07
CA ASP A 67 -6.35 -4.67 16.44
C ASP A 67 -6.21 -6.06 17.09
N SER A 68 -5.50 -6.12 18.21
CA SER A 68 -5.23 -7.37 18.93
C SER A 68 -6.49 -8.08 19.44
N ARG A 69 -7.63 -7.37 19.53
CA ARG A 69 -8.91 -7.94 19.96
C ARG A 69 -9.56 -8.85 18.93
N LEU A 70 -9.14 -8.81 17.66
CA LEU A 70 -9.73 -9.66 16.62
C LEU A 70 -9.20 -11.11 16.62
N HIS A 71 -8.13 -11.41 17.36
CA HIS A 71 -7.52 -12.76 17.41
C HIS A 71 -7.34 -13.41 16.01
N LEU A 72 -7.03 -12.61 14.98
CA LEU A 72 -6.92 -13.07 13.59
C LEU A 72 -5.83 -14.14 13.42
N HIS A 73 -4.80 -14.09 14.24
CA HIS A 73 -3.71 -15.08 14.25
C HIS A 73 -4.22 -16.50 14.58
N GLU A 74 -5.30 -16.63 15.35
CA GLU A 74 -5.86 -17.91 15.78
C GLU A 74 -6.94 -18.42 14.82
N THR A 75 -7.49 -17.55 13.97
CA THR A 75 -8.62 -17.85 13.07
C THR A 75 -8.16 -18.02 11.62
N ALA A 76 -7.28 -18.99 11.36
CA ALA A 76 -6.87 -19.44 10.02
C ALA A 76 -6.76 -18.32 8.97
N SER A 77 -6.27 -17.15 9.38
CA SER A 77 -6.34 -15.95 8.56
C SER A 77 -5.16 -15.90 7.60
N ARG A 78 -5.38 -15.34 6.42
CA ARG A 78 -4.31 -15.05 5.48
C ARG A 78 -4.12 -13.55 5.38
N LEU A 79 -2.89 -13.13 5.20
CA LEU A 79 -2.51 -11.75 4.99
C LEU A 79 -1.74 -11.66 3.68
N ALA A 80 -2.12 -10.72 2.84
CA ALA A 80 -1.33 -10.30 1.71
C ALA A 80 -0.99 -8.82 1.86
N VAL A 81 0.26 -8.44 1.61
CA VAL A 81 0.76 -7.08 1.84
C VAL A 81 1.26 -6.51 0.51
N PHE A 82 0.87 -5.28 0.22
CA PHE A 82 1.19 -4.59 -1.01
C PHE A 82 1.73 -3.21 -0.70
N ARG A 83 2.64 -2.73 -1.56
CA ARG A 83 3.23 -1.39 -1.43
C ARG A 83 3.20 -0.66 -2.77
N PRO A 84 2.01 -0.31 -3.29
CA PRO A 84 1.89 0.56 -4.46
C PRO A 84 2.40 1.98 -4.16
N LYS A 85 2.71 2.75 -5.20
CA LYS A 85 2.98 4.18 -5.06
C LYS A 85 1.69 4.98 -4.99
N VAL A 86 1.70 6.08 -4.24
CA VAL A 86 0.57 7.02 -4.18
C VAL A 86 0.32 7.61 -5.57
N ASP A 87 -0.96 7.67 -5.95
CA ASP A 87 -1.48 8.10 -7.26
C ASP A 87 -1.06 7.21 -8.46
N GLU A 88 -0.57 6.00 -8.21
CA GLU A 88 -0.34 5.00 -9.26
C GLU A 88 -1.38 3.86 -9.20
N LEU A 89 -1.89 3.46 -10.37
CA LEU A 89 -2.75 2.30 -10.50
C LEU A 89 -1.90 1.03 -10.46
N THR A 90 -2.14 0.17 -9.49
CA THR A 90 -1.45 -1.13 -9.36
C THR A 90 -2.46 -2.26 -9.47
N PHE A 91 -2.16 -3.26 -10.29
CA PHE A 91 -2.99 -4.46 -10.42
C PHE A 91 -2.53 -5.52 -9.42
N LEU A 92 -3.50 -6.11 -8.71
CA LEU A 92 -3.25 -7.17 -7.76
C LEU A 92 -3.99 -8.44 -8.17
N THR A 93 -3.23 -9.53 -8.34
CA THR A 93 -3.78 -10.89 -8.41
C THR A 93 -3.46 -11.62 -7.10
N VAL A 94 -4.48 -12.00 -6.37
CA VAL A 94 -4.35 -12.91 -5.22
C VAL A 94 -4.77 -14.30 -5.68
N ASN A 95 -3.89 -15.29 -5.49
CA ASN A 95 -4.27 -16.67 -5.70
C ASN A 95 -5.06 -17.17 -4.48
N THR A 96 -6.34 -17.45 -4.67
CA THR A 96 -7.28 -17.83 -3.60
C THR A 96 -7.39 -19.35 -3.40
N SER A 97 -6.58 -20.14 -4.10
CA SER A 97 -6.62 -21.62 -4.04
C SER A 97 -6.41 -22.16 -2.62
N ASP A 98 -5.64 -21.45 -1.80
CA ASP A 98 -5.30 -21.85 -0.42
C ASP A 98 -6.32 -21.34 0.63
N LEU A 99 -7.37 -20.64 0.20
CA LEU A 99 -8.42 -20.10 1.07
C LEU A 99 -9.58 -21.09 1.30
N TYR A 100 -9.40 -22.35 0.91
CA TYR A 100 -10.44 -23.40 0.87
C TYR A 100 -10.15 -24.53 1.88
N PRO A 101 -11.16 -25.11 2.59
CA PRO A 101 -12.60 -24.95 2.42
C PRO A 101 -13.21 -24.03 3.48
N ALA A 102 -13.64 -22.85 3.04
CA ALA A 102 -14.44 -21.96 3.85
C ALA A 102 -15.91 -22.41 3.85
N ASN A 103 -16.26 -23.30 4.78
CA ASN A 103 -17.65 -23.72 5.00
C ASN A 103 -18.61 -22.54 5.23
N LEU A 104 -18.10 -21.41 5.71
CA LEU A 104 -18.84 -20.17 6.04
C LEU A 104 -18.50 -18.99 5.10
N GLY A 105 -17.70 -19.23 4.05
CA GLY A 105 -17.19 -18.19 3.15
C GLY A 105 -15.98 -17.42 3.70
N VAL A 106 -15.10 -16.99 2.80
CA VAL A 106 -13.96 -16.11 3.07
C VAL A 106 -14.30 -14.70 2.67
N TYR A 107 -13.99 -13.77 3.54
CA TYR A 107 -14.13 -12.34 3.37
C TYR A 107 -12.77 -11.67 3.44
N MET A 108 -12.63 -10.58 2.70
CA MET A 108 -11.42 -9.76 2.64
C MET A 108 -11.69 -8.37 3.22
N VAL A 109 -10.75 -7.89 4.03
CA VAL A 109 -10.71 -6.50 4.50
C VAL A 109 -9.37 -5.90 4.09
N ALA A 110 -9.42 -4.80 3.34
CA ALA A 110 -8.25 -3.97 3.09
C ALA A 110 -8.02 -3.04 4.28
N PHE A 111 -6.77 -2.87 4.70
CA PHE A 111 -6.42 -2.02 5.84
C PHE A 111 -5.02 -1.39 5.70
N ALA A 112 -4.84 -0.24 6.35
CA ALA A 112 -3.53 0.39 6.51
C ALA A 112 -3.54 1.29 7.76
N GLY A 113 -2.46 1.28 8.54
CA GLY A 113 -2.29 2.03 9.79
C GLY A 113 -2.96 1.38 11.01
N ARG A 114 -2.81 2.04 12.18
CA ARG A 114 -3.36 1.60 13.46
C ARG A 114 -4.19 2.69 14.13
N LEU A 115 -3.62 3.87 14.34
CA LEU A 115 -4.31 4.99 14.97
C LEU A 115 -5.21 5.73 13.98
N TYR A 116 -4.70 5.97 12.77
CA TYR A 116 -5.45 6.56 11.65
C TYR A 116 -5.82 5.47 10.64
N ALA A 117 -6.16 4.28 11.16
CA ALA A 117 -6.37 3.09 10.35
C ALA A 117 -7.48 3.31 9.32
N ALA A 118 -7.11 3.26 8.04
CA ALA A 118 -8.06 3.11 6.96
C ALA A 118 -8.43 1.63 6.85
N ARG A 119 -9.72 1.33 6.69
CA ARG A 119 -10.19 -0.04 6.48
C ARG A 119 -11.43 -0.09 5.59
N SER A 120 -11.53 -1.11 4.75
CA SER A 120 -12.73 -1.38 3.98
C SER A 120 -13.76 -2.15 4.82
N MET A 121 -15.00 -2.21 4.35
CA MET A 121 -15.94 -3.23 4.82
C MET A 121 -15.47 -4.63 4.37
N PRO A 122 -15.87 -5.72 5.06
CA PRO A 122 -15.57 -7.07 4.62
C PRO A 122 -16.29 -7.37 3.29
N VAL A 123 -15.52 -7.75 2.28
CA VAL A 123 -16.01 -8.12 0.95
C VAL A 123 -15.91 -9.62 0.78
N PHE A 124 -16.98 -10.26 0.30
CA PHE A 124 -16.96 -11.69 0.00
C PHE A 124 -15.91 -12.02 -1.07
N VAL A 125 -15.16 -13.10 -0.89
CA VAL A 125 -14.15 -13.57 -1.85
C VAL A 125 -14.52 -14.94 -2.40
N ALA A 126 -14.83 -15.90 -1.52
CA ALA A 126 -15.07 -17.27 -1.94
C ALA A 126 -15.92 -18.04 -0.93
N ASP A 127 -16.68 -19.03 -1.40
CA ASP A 127 -17.31 -20.09 -0.62
C ASP A 127 -17.08 -21.46 -1.30
N LYS A 128 -17.85 -22.47 -0.94
CA LYS A 128 -17.76 -23.82 -1.53
C LYS A 128 -18.03 -23.91 -3.03
N SER A 129 -18.81 -22.98 -3.55
CA SER A 129 -19.41 -23.05 -4.89
C SER A 129 -19.00 -21.87 -5.77
N ASN A 130 -18.56 -20.76 -5.18
CA ASN A 130 -18.32 -19.49 -5.84
C ASN A 130 -16.97 -18.92 -5.43
N VAL A 131 -16.24 -18.37 -6.39
CA VAL A 131 -14.99 -17.62 -6.16
C VAL A 131 -15.03 -16.35 -6.99
N ILE A 132 -14.86 -15.20 -6.33
CA ILE A 132 -14.58 -13.93 -7.00
C ILE A 132 -13.12 -13.92 -7.40
N THR A 133 -12.87 -13.82 -8.70
CA THR A 133 -11.52 -13.89 -9.28
C THR A 133 -10.85 -12.53 -9.45
N SER A 134 -11.61 -11.44 -9.34
CA SER A 134 -11.10 -10.08 -9.55
C SER A 134 -11.79 -9.09 -8.64
N PHE A 135 -10.99 -8.18 -8.08
CA PHE A 135 -11.45 -7.05 -7.27
C PHE A 135 -10.54 -5.85 -7.54
N THR A 136 -11.14 -4.67 -7.52
CA THR A 136 -10.43 -3.41 -7.71
C THR A 136 -10.45 -2.65 -6.39
N LEU A 137 -9.28 -2.37 -5.84
CA LEU A 137 -9.13 -1.51 -4.66
C LEU A 137 -8.85 -0.08 -5.11
N VAL A 138 -9.70 0.86 -4.72
CA VAL A 138 -9.50 2.29 -4.97
C VAL A 138 -9.16 2.94 -3.64
N ILE A 139 -7.95 3.48 -3.55
CA ILE A 139 -7.51 4.25 -2.38
C ILE A 139 -7.49 5.72 -2.76
N LYS A 140 -8.06 6.54 -1.88
CA LYS A 140 -8.00 7.99 -1.98
C LYS A 140 -7.23 8.51 -0.77
N THR A 141 -6.11 9.16 -1.02
CA THR A 141 -5.41 9.96 -0.01
C THR A 141 -6.09 11.31 0.11
N ILE A 142 -6.38 11.74 1.34
CA ILE A 142 -6.85 13.10 1.61
C ILE A 142 -5.61 13.88 2.07
N SER A 143 -5.08 14.73 1.19
CA SER A 143 -4.08 15.71 1.59
C SER A 143 -4.79 16.83 2.36
N THR A 144 -4.57 16.91 3.66
CA THR A 144 -4.93 18.08 4.49
C THR A 144 -3.81 19.09 4.49
#